data_AF-V4S3M8-F1
#
_entry.id   AF-V4S3M8-F1
#
_cell.length_a   1.000
_cell.length_b   1.000
_cell.length_c   1.000
_cell.angle_alpha   90.00
_cell.angle_beta   90.00
_cell.angle_gamma   90.00
#
_symmetry.space_group_name_H-M   'P 1'
#
loop_
_entity.id
_entity.type
_entity.pdbx_description
1 polymer ?
#
loop_
_entity_poly.entity_id
_entity_poly.type
_entity_poly.pdbx_seq_one_letter_code
_entity_poly.pdbx_strand_id
1 'polypeptide(L)'
;MVAGTLPSSPSIPKFSPSPSSETLKGAFKHLNLAFFSSTAKSLRALKTTRGRGSALGAQMASETALKTPFLLDFETSVFKKDAISLANRDEFIVRGGRDLFKLLPDAFNGINQIGVIGWGSQGPAQAQNLRDSLAEAKSDIVVKVGLRKGSRSFAEARAAGFTEENGTLGDIYETISGSDLVLLLISDAAQADNYEKIFSCMKPNSILGLSHGFLLGHLQSMGLDFPKNIGVIAVCPKGMGPSVRRLYVQGKEINGAGINSSFAVHQDVDGRATNVALGWSVALGSPFTFATTLEQEYKSDIFGERGILLGAVHGIVESLFRRFTENGMSEDLAYKNTVECITGIISKIISTQGMLAVYNSFSGEDKKEFEKAYSASYYPCMEILYECYEDVAAGSEIRSVVLAGRRFYEKEGLPAFPMGKIDQTRMWKVGERVRSTRPAGDLGPLHPFTAGVYVALMMAQIEILRKKGHSYSEIINESVIESVDSLNPFMHARGVSFMVDNCSTTARLGSRKWAPRFDYILTQQALVAVDNDAPINGDLISNFLSDPVHGAIEVCAQLRPTVDISVPPDADFVRPELRQGSN
;
A
#
# COMPACT_ATOMS: atom_id res chain seq x y z
N MET A 1 -33.81 38.45 -35.69
CA MET A 1 -35.20 38.92 -35.85
C MET A 1 -36.08 37.72 -36.19
N VAL A 2 -37.05 37.43 -35.30
CA VAL A 2 -38.37 36.77 -35.50
C VAL A 2 -38.36 35.34 -36.12
N ALA A 3 -38.40 34.27 -35.30
CA ALA A 3 -39.56 33.51 -34.76
C ALA A 3 -40.02 32.37 -35.70
N GLY A 4 -40.34 31.13 -35.29
CA GLY A 4 -40.57 30.50 -33.99
C GLY A 4 -41.87 29.68 -34.06
N THR A 5 -41.79 28.34 -34.05
CA THR A 5 -42.94 27.42 -33.91
C THR A 5 -42.60 26.24 -32.99
N LEU A 6 -43.40 26.10 -31.92
CA LEU A 6 -43.41 25.01 -30.92
C LEU A 6 -44.49 23.97 -31.28
N PRO A 7 -44.44 22.77 -30.67
CA PRO A 7 -45.60 22.36 -29.87
C PRO A 7 -45.29 21.68 -28.52
N SER A 8 -46.02 22.16 -27.51
CA SER A 8 -46.66 21.49 -26.35
C SER A 8 -46.01 20.31 -25.62
N SER A 9 -45.73 20.53 -24.33
CA SER A 9 -45.52 19.55 -23.25
C SER A 9 -46.84 19.17 -22.53
N PRO A 10 -46.98 17.94 -22.00
CA PRO A 10 -48.08 17.58 -21.11
C PRO A 10 -47.71 17.70 -19.61
N SER A 11 -48.75 18.00 -18.83
CA SER A 11 -48.77 18.49 -17.46
C SER A 11 -48.78 17.41 -16.36
N ILE A 12 -48.21 17.77 -15.21
CA ILE A 12 -48.18 17.00 -13.95
C ILE A 12 -49.45 17.34 -13.12
N PRO A 13 -50.14 16.36 -12.49
CA PRO A 13 -51.27 16.65 -11.61
C PRO A 13 -50.86 17.02 -10.18
N LYS A 14 -51.48 18.08 -9.65
CA LYS A 14 -51.47 18.48 -8.22
C LYS A 14 -52.60 17.80 -7.47
N PHE A 15 -52.31 17.26 -6.29
CA PHE A 15 -53.31 16.77 -5.32
C PHE A 15 -53.62 17.84 -4.26
N SER A 16 -54.90 17.95 -3.91
CA SER A 16 -55.47 18.79 -2.85
C SER A 16 -55.78 17.98 -1.57
N PRO A 17 -55.91 18.61 -0.38
CA PRO A 17 -55.96 17.91 0.91
C PRO A 17 -57.34 17.90 1.61
N SER A 18 -57.53 16.95 2.54
CA SER A 18 -58.25 17.01 3.85
C SER A 18 -58.96 15.66 4.22
N PRO A 19 -59.54 15.47 5.44
CA PRO A 19 -58.84 15.14 6.70
C PRO A 19 -59.47 13.94 7.47
N SER A 20 -58.96 13.65 8.69
CA SER A 20 -59.47 12.81 9.83
C SER A 20 -58.50 11.65 10.17
N SER A 21 -57.77 11.65 11.30
CA SER A 21 -58.10 11.50 12.74
C SER A 21 -58.47 10.08 13.18
N GLU A 22 -57.50 9.33 13.72
CA GLU A 22 -57.74 8.35 14.78
C GLU A 22 -56.54 8.33 15.75
N THR A 23 -56.84 8.55 17.02
CA THR A 23 -55.96 8.51 18.19
C THR A 23 -56.02 7.15 18.87
N LEU A 24 -54.88 6.64 19.38
CA LEU A 24 -54.84 5.90 20.65
C LEU A 24 -53.43 5.78 21.27
N LYS A 25 -53.27 6.53 22.37
CA LYS A 25 -52.55 6.26 23.63
C LYS A 25 -51.39 5.23 23.66
N GLY A 26 -50.21 5.72 24.04
CA GLY A 26 -49.11 4.92 24.61
C GLY A 26 -48.33 5.76 25.63
N ALA A 27 -48.19 5.25 26.85
CA ALA A 27 -47.79 5.97 28.05
C ALA A 27 -46.29 6.35 28.10
N PHE A 28 -46.00 7.62 28.41
CA PHE A 28 -44.67 8.07 28.81
C PHE A 28 -44.45 7.78 30.31
N LYS A 29 -43.49 6.90 30.62
CA LYS A 29 -42.93 6.78 31.97
C LYS A 29 -41.61 7.53 32.05
N HIS A 30 -41.57 8.52 32.92
CA HIS A 30 -40.36 9.15 33.45
C HIS A 30 -39.43 8.09 34.04
N LEU A 31 -38.16 8.09 33.62
CA LEU A 31 -37.09 7.43 34.36
C LEU A 31 -36.18 8.51 34.97
N ASN A 32 -36.20 8.57 36.30
CA ASN A 32 -35.31 9.37 37.12
C ASN A 32 -33.87 8.83 36.99
N LEU A 33 -32.92 9.72 36.70
CA LEU A 33 -31.49 9.46 36.87
C LEU A 33 -31.16 9.47 38.37
N ALA A 34 -31.03 8.28 38.95
CA ALA A 34 -30.47 8.12 40.29
C ALA A 34 -28.94 8.04 40.20
N PHE A 35 -28.27 9.02 40.82
CA PHE A 35 -26.84 9.00 41.09
C PHE A 35 -26.53 7.87 42.10
N PHE A 36 -25.77 6.86 41.67
CA PHE A 36 -25.14 5.91 42.58
C PHE A 36 -23.79 6.46 43.04
N SER A 37 -23.78 6.94 44.27
CA SER A 37 -22.61 7.16 45.11
C SER A 37 -22.10 5.81 45.62
N SER A 38 -20.83 5.49 45.37
CA SER A 38 -20.11 4.42 46.07
C SER A 38 -18.77 4.93 46.62
N THR A 39 -18.84 5.30 47.90
CA THR A 39 -17.83 5.07 48.95
C THR A 39 -16.35 5.09 48.57
N ALA A 40 -15.71 6.19 48.93
CA ALA A 40 -14.27 6.40 49.02
C ALA A 40 -13.60 5.46 50.06
N LYS A 41 -12.48 4.84 49.68
CA LYS A 41 -11.51 4.26 50.62
C LYS A 41 -10.31 5.20 50.76
N SER A 42 -10.22 5.81 51.95
CA SER A 42 -9.03 6.25 52.69
C SER A 42 -7.71 6.41 51.91
N LEU A 43 -7.36 7.65 51.55
CA LEU A 43 -5.98 8.05 51.24
C LEU A 43 -5.29 8.50 52.54
N ARG A 44 -4.21 7.79 52.90
CA ARG A 44 -3.31 8.17 54.00
C ARG A 44 -2.38 9.27 53.50
N ALA A 45 -2.36 10.40 54.21
CA ALA A 45 -1.47 11.52 53.95
C ALA A 45 0.00 11.15 54.22
N LEU A 46 0.90 11.45 53.27
CA LEU A 46 2.34 11.54 53.52
C LEU A 46 2.80 13.00 53.44
N LYS A 47 3.58 13.37 54.45
CA LYS A 47 4.13 14.71 54.73
C LYS A 47 5.06 15.21 53.61
N THR A 48 4.94 16.50 53.32
CA THR A 48 5.87 17.27 52.48
C THR A 48 7.14 17.64 53.24
N THR A 49 8.31 17.33 52.68
CA THR A 49 9.59 17.97 53.03
C THR A 49 10.23 18.53 51.77
N ARG A 50 10.53 19.84 51.79
CA ARG A 50 11.29 20.57 50.77
C ARG A 50 12.75 20.11 50.76
N GLY A 51 13.29 19.83 49.58
CA GLY A 51 14.72 19.61 49.33
C GLY A 51 15.09 19.95 47.89
N ARG A 52 16.15 20.74 47.71
CA ARG A 52 16.65 21.32 46.45
C ARG A 52 17.25 20.27 45.49
N GLY A 53 17.04 20.55 44.20
CA GLY A 53 17.77 20.16 42.97
C GLY A 53 18.87 19.08 42.99
N SER A 54 18.71 18.10 42.10
CA SER A 54 19.76 17.64 41.16
C SER A 54 19.10 16.90 39.99
N ALA A 55 19.77 16.92 38.83
CA ALA A 55 19.35 16.33 37.57
C ALA A 55 18.82 14.89 37.69
N LEU A 56 17.64 14.64 37.12
CA LEU A 56 17.13 13.29 36.89
C LEU A 56 17.55 12.87 35.48
N GLY A 57 18.65 12.14 35.39
CA GLY A 57 18.90 11.26 34.26
C GLY A 57 17.79 10.22 34.21
N ALA A 58 17.04 10.19 33.12
CA ALA A 58 16.07 9.14 32.86
C ALA A 58 16.82 7.84 32.57
N GLN A 59 17.12 7.07 33.63
CA GLN A 59 17.43 5.65 33.47
C GLN A 59 16.13 4.97 33.05
N MET A 60 16.01 4.63 31.77
CA MET A 60 14.91 3.80 31.30
C MET A 60 15.01 2.43 31.96
N ALA A 61 13.88 2.03 32.53
CA ALA A 61 13.64 0.73 33.11
C ALA A 61 13.95 -0.37 32.09
N SER A 62 14.59 -1.43 32.61
CA SER A 62 14.57 -2.83 32.16
C SER A 62 13.75 -3.08 30.90
N GLU A 63 14.43 -3.63 29.88
CA GLU A 63 13.84 -4.28 28.71
C GLU A 63 12.54 -4.99 29.08
N THR A 64 11.40 -4.39 28.75
CA THR A 64 10.16 -5.15 28.63
C THR A 64 10.43 -6.21 27.59
N ALA A 65 10.38 -7.48 28.01
CA ALA A 65 10.55 -8.64 27.16
C ALA A 65 9.79 -8.41 25.84
N LEU A 66 10.53 -8.14 24.77
CA LEU A 66 9.99 -8.13 23.42
C LEU A 66 9.30 -9.48 23.25
N LYS A 67 7.99 -9.50 23.03
CA LYS A 67 7.29 -10.71 22.57
C LYS A 67 8.11 -11.24 21.40
N THR A 68 8.67 -12.43 21.55
CA THR A 68 9.42 -13.08 20.49
C THR A 68 8.53 -13.05 19.24
N PRO A 69 8.98 -12.44 18.13
CA PRO A 69 8.18 -12.44 16.91
C PRO A 69 7.85 -13.88 16.56
N PHE A 70 6.60 -14.12 16.19
CA PHE A 70 6.16 -15.42 15.70
C PHE A 70 7.02 -15.77 14.48
N LEU A 71 7.80 -16.86 14.58
CA LEU A 71 8.45 -17.44 13.42
C LEU A 71 7.34 -18.03 12.53
N LEU A 72 7.04 -17.36 11.41
CA LEU A 72 6.13 -17.88 10.40
C LEU A 72 6.89 -18.89 9.55
N ASP A 73 6.56 -20.16 9.74
CA ASP A 73 7.03 -21.27 8.91
C ASP A 73 5.86 -21.85 8.09
N PHE A 74 6.18 -22.51 6.99
CA PHE A 74 5.21 -23.12 6.09
C PHE A 74 5.78 -24.39 5.47
N GLU A 75 4.89 -25.31 5.10
CA GLU A 75 5.26 -26.55 4.43
C GLU A 75 4.84 -26.51 2.96
N THR A 76 5.76 -26.89 2.08
CA THR A 76 5.56 -26.98 0.64
C THR A 76 6.10 -28.30 0.15
N SER A 77 5.30 -29.00 -0.66
CA SER A 77 5.71 -30.26 -1.29
C SER A 77 6.19 -30.08 -2.74
N VAL A 78 6.03 -28.86 -3.30
CA VAL A 78 6.30 -28.57 -4.71
C VAL A 78 7.53 -27.69 -4.88
N PHE A 79 7.63 -26.62 -4.08
CA PHE A 79 8.71 -25.64 -4.19
C PHE A 79 9.78 -25.85 -3.11
N LYS A 80 11.01 -25.44 -3.42
CA LYS A 80 12.12 -25.41 -2.46
C LYS A 80 11.92 -24.25 -1.48
N LYS A 81 11.84 -24.59 -0.18
CA LYS A 81 11.87 -23.64 0.93
C LYS A 81 13.34 -23.30 1.25
N ASP A 82 13.70 -22.02 1.20
CA ASP A 82 15.01 -21.51 1.59
C ASP A 82 14.88 -20.74 2.91
N ALA A 83 15.86 -20.89 3.82
CA ALA A 83 15.99 -20.05 5.00
C ALA A 83 16.93 -18.86 4.70
N ILE A 84 16.56 -17.67 5.16
CA ILE A 84 17.39 -16.46 5.14
C ILE A 84 17.51 -15.92 6.57
N SER A 85 18.65 -15.31 6.90
CA SER A 85 18.84 -14.69 8.23
C SER A 85 18.86 -13.17 8.09
N LEU A 86 17.87 -12.50 8.69
CA LEU A 86 17.69 -11.05 8.67
C LEU A 86 17.86 -10.52 10.08
N ALA A 87 18.95 -9.78 10.34
CA ALA A 87 19.27 -9.26 11.67
C ALA A 87 19.24 -10.35 12.77
N ASN A 88 19.87 -11.51 12.49
CA ASN A 88 19.90 -12.70 13.36
C ASN A 88 18.52 -13.34 13.62
N ARG A 89 17.58 -13.17 12.70
CA ARG A 89 16.28 -13.85 12.72
C ARG A 89 16.12 -14.64 11.44
N ASP A 90 15.87 -15.93 11.57
CA ASP A 90 15.61 -16.77 10.41
C ASP A 90 14.19 -16.52 9.90
N GLU A 91 14.06 -16.43 8.59
CA GLU A 91 12.78 -16.34 7.87
C GLU A 91 12.82 -17.28 6.68
N PHE A 92 11.66 -17.78 6.28
CA PHE A 92 11.55 -18.74 5.17
C PHE A 92 10.98 -18.07 3.92
N ILE A 93 11.58 -18.37 2.78
CA ILE A 93 11.17 -17.85 1.47
C ILE A 93 11.09 -18.97 0.44
N VAL A 94 10.41 -18.69 -0.67
CA VAL A 94 10.55 -19.40 -1.94
C VAL A 94 11.09 -18.43 -2.98
N ARG A 95 12.23 -18.75 -3.57
CA ARG A 95 12.77 -18.01 -4.73
C ARG A 95 11.92 -18.30 -5.96
N GLY A 96 11.65 -17.27 -6.76
CA GLY A 96 11.01 -17.43 -8.06
C GLY A 96 12.00 -17.62 -9.20
N GLY A 97 11.45 -17.80 -10.39
CA GLY A 97 12.21 -17.99 -11.62
C GLY A 97 11.33 -18.64 -12.68
N ARG A 98 11.59 -18.36 -13.97
CA ARG A 98 10.83 -18.99 -15.06
C ARG A 98 11.10 -20.48 -15.15
N ASP A 99 12.29 -20.92 -14.73
CA ASP A 99 12.67 -22.32 -14.63
C ASP A 99 11.76 -23.15 -13.69
N LEU A 100 11.01 -22.49 -12.80
CA LEU A 100 10.03 -23.10 -11.92
C LEU A 100 8.64 -23.27 -12.52
N PHE A 101 8.35 -22.72 -13.71
CA PHE A 101 7.01 -22.79 -14.31
C PHE A 101 6.55 -24.22 -14.59
N LYS A 102 7.49 -25.14 -14.85
CA LYS A 102 7.22 -26.58 -14.99
C LYS A 102 6.57 -27.22 -13.74
N LEU A 103 6.66 -26.58 -12.57
CA LEU A 103 6.07 -27.04 -11.32
C LEU A 103 4.64 -26.52 -11.09
N LEU A 104 4.17 -25.57 -11.92
CA LEU A 104 2.84 -24.97 -11.77
C LEU A 104 1.69 -25.98 -11.89
N PRO A 105 1.73 -27.00 -12.76
CA PRO A 105 0.68 -28.03 -12.79
C PRO A 105 0.55 -28.78 -11.45
N ASP A 106 1.66 -29.10 -10.78
CA ASP A 106 1.65 -29.76 -9.47
C ASP A 106 1.16 -28.81 -8.38
N ALA A 107 1.59 -27.55 -8.41
CA ALA A 107 1.16 -26.51 -7.47
C ALA A 107 -0.35 -26.22 -7.55
N PHE A 108 -0.90 -26.27 -8.76
CA PHE A 108 -2.32 -26.04 -9.05
C PHE A 108 -3.13 -27.32 -9.20
N ASN A 109 -2.67 -28.44 -8.62
CA ASN A 109 -3.43 -29.68 -8.65
C ASN A 109 -4.86 -29.48 -8.12
N GLY A 110 -5.85 -29.93 -8.88
CA GLY A 110 -7.27 -29.74 -8.58
C GLY A 110 -7.83 -28.36 -8.94
N ILE A 111 -7.08 -27.52 -9.67
CA ILE A 111 -7.56 -26.27 -10.25
C ILE A 111 -7.68 -26.44 -11.76
N ASN A 112 -8.86 -26.22 -12.33
CA ASN A 112 -9.09 -26.22 -13.77
C ASN A 112 -9.33 -24.80 -14.31
N GLN A 113 -9.94 -23.94 -13.49
CA GLN A 113 -10.18 -22.54 -13.82
C GLN A 113 -9.77 -21.60 -12.69
N ILE A 114 -8.96 -20.59 -13.04
CA ILE A 114 -8.61 -19.44 -12.20
C ILE A 114 -9.48 -18.26 -12.62
N GLY A 115 -10.37 -17.81 -11.73
CA GLY A 115 -11.25 -16.66 -11.95
C GLY A 115 -10.60 -15.37 -11.47
N VAL A 116 -10.18 -14.49 -12.37
CA VAL A 116 -9.63 -13.18 -12.02
C VAL A 116 -10.73 -12.13 -12.01
N ILE A 117 -11.12 -11.68 -10.82
CA ILE A 117 -12.29 -10.82 -10.65
C ILE A 117 -11.88 -9.36 -10.57
N GLY A 118 -12.27 -8.56 -11.56
CA GLY A 118 -11.94 -7.14 -11.65
C GLY A 118 -10.78 -6.82 -12.60
N TRP A 119 -10.76 -5.58 -13.09
CA TRP A 119 -9.77 -5.06 -14.05
C TRP A 119 -9.29 -3.67 -13.65
N GLY A 120 -8.81 -3.57 -12.41
CA GLY A 120 -8.22 -2.36 -11.82
C GLY A 120 -6.73 -2.24 -12.12
N SER A 121 -5.90 -2.11 -11.07
CA SER A 121 -4.43 -2.08 -11.20
C SER A 121 -3.83 -3.49 -11.22
N GLN A 122 -4.16 -4.34 -10.25
CA GLN A 122 -3.65 -5.71 -10.14
C GLN A 122 -4.26 -6.68 -11.16
N GLY A 123 -5.57 -6.60 -11.41
CA GLY A 123 -6.31 -7.50 -12.31
C GLY A 123 -5.67 -7.71 -13.69
N PRO A 124 -5.37 -6.64 -14.46
CA PRO A 124 -4.75 -6.76 -15.78
C PRO A 124 -3.36 -7.42 -15.72
N ALA A 125 -2.55 -7.07 -14.73
CA ALA A 125 -1.18 -7.57 -14.60
C ALA A 125 -1.18 -9.06 -14.23
N GLN A 126 -1.94 -9.44 -13.21
CA GLN A 126 -1.96 -10.81 -12.72
C GLN A 126 -2.62 -11.76 -13.73
N ALA A 127 -3.74 -11.36 -14.35
CA ALA A 127 -4.38 -12.19 -15.38
C ALA A 127 -3.42 -12.51 -16.54
N GLN A 128 -2.70 -11.50 -17.04
CA GLN A 128 -1.75 -11.69 -18.13
C GLN A 128 -0.52 -12.50 -17.71
N ASN A 129 0.04 -12.26 -16.52
CA ASN A 129 1.20 -13.02 -16.04
C ASN A 129 0.83 -14.50 -15.81
N LEU A 130 -0.30 -14.78 -15.15
CA LEU A 130 -0.81 -16.14 -14.97
C LEU A 130 -1.01 -16.86 -16.31
N ARG A 131 -1.69 -16.20 -17.26
CA ARG A 131 -1.90 -16.77 -18.59
C ARG A 131 -0.58 -17.08 -19.29
N ASP A 132 0.36 -16.13 -19.29
CA ASP A 132 1.66 -16.29 -19.95
C ASP A 132 2.47 -17.43 -19.30
N SER A 133 2.50 -17.53 -17.97
CA SER A 133 3.22 -18.57 -17.23
C SER A 133 2.60 -19.95 -17.37
N LEU A 134 1.27 -20.06 -17.36
CA LEU A 134 0.57 -21.33 -17.59
C LEU A 134 0.75 -21.83 -19.02
N ALA A 135 0.76 -20.93 -20.00
CA ALA A 135 1.07 -21.28 -21.38
C ALA A 135 2.50 -21.82 -21.54
N GLU A 136 3.49 -21.22 -20.88
CA GLU A 136 4.87 -21.74 -20.88
C GLU A 136 5.00 -23.08 -20.15
N ALA A 137 4.25 -23.26 -19.06
CA ALA A 137 4.14 -24.52 -18.33
C ALA A 137 3.36 -25.61 -19.11
N LYS A 138 2.76 -25.27 -20.26
CA LYS A 138 1.87 -26.13 -21.05
C LYS A 138 0.72 -26.70 -20.21
N SER A 139 0.17 -25.86 -19.34
CA SER A 139 -0.97 -26.19 -18.50
C SER A 139 -2.28 -25.89 -19.23
N ASP A 140 -3.28 -26.76 -19.05
CA ASP A 140 -4.63 -26.58 -19.60
C ASP A 140 -5.54 -25.69 -18.73
N ILE A 141 -5.01 -25.11 -17.66
CA ILE A 141 -5.78 -24.27 -16.73
C ILE A 141 -6.26 -22.99 -17.43
N VAL A 142 -7.55 -22.72 -17.34
CA VAL A 142 -8.18 -21.52 -17.93
C VAL A 142 -8.09 -20.34 -16.97
N VAL A 143 -7.50 -19.23 -17.41
CA VAL A 143 -7.57 -17.93 -16.72
C VAL A 143 -8.75 -17.15 -17.27
N LYS A 144 -9.85 -17.05 -16.50
CA LYS A 144 -11.08 -16.35 -16.89
C LYS A 144 -11.26 -15.06 -16.11
N VAL A 145 -11.46 -13.95 -16.81
CA VAL A 145 -11.71 -12.63 -16.22
C VAL A 145 -13.19 -12.45 -15.96
N GLY A 146 -13.55 -12.07 -14.73
CA GLY A 146 -14.93 -11.76 -14.33
C GLY A 146 -15.13 -10.26 -14.12
N LEU A 147 -16.05 -9.64 -14.86
CA LEU A 147 -16.39 -8.22 -14.73
C LEU A 147 -17.88 -8.03 -14.47
N ARG A 148 -18.22 -6.99 -13.69
CA ARG A 148 -19.62 -6.60 -13.51
C ARG A 148 -20.24 -6.18 -14.85
N LYS A 149 -21.52 -6.52 -15.05
CA LYS A 149 -22.29 -6.06 -16.22
C LYS A 149 -22.15 -4.55 -16.42
N GLY A 150 -21.87 -4.13 -17.66
CA GLY A 150 -21.66 -2.72 -18.01
C GLY A 150 -20.32 -2.12 -17.57
N SER A 151 -19.36 -2.94 -17.14
CA SER A 151 -18.00 -2.45 -16.85
C SER A 151 -17.37 -1.82 -18.09
N ARG A 152 -16.77 -0.65 -17.93
CA ARG A 152 -16.00 0.00 -19.01
C ARG A 152 -14.75 -0.79 -19.40
N SER A 153 -14.26 -1.66 -18.50
CA SER A 153 -13.04 -2.43 -18.70
C SER A 153 -13.20 -3.68 -19.58
N PHE A 154 -14.40 -4.01 -20.06
CA PHE A 154 -14.58 -5.13 -21.02
C PHE A 154 -13.72 -4.93 -22.27
N ALA A 155 -13.66 -3.70 -22.81
CA ALA A 155 -12.85 -3.39 -23.98
C ALA A 155 -11.35 -3.61 -23.72
N GLU A 156 -10.85 -3.18 -22.55
CA GLU A 156 -9.45 -3.37 -22.17
C GLU A 156 -9.10 -4.85 -21.95
N ALA A 157 -10.00 -5.63 -21.35
CA ALA A 157 -9.80 -7.07 -21.20
C ALA A 157 -9.71 -7.78 -22.57
N ARG A 158 -10.60 -7.41 -23.52
CA ARG A 158 -10.54 -7.90 -24.91
C ARG A 158 -9.26 -7.48 -25.62
N ALA A 159 -8.83 -6.24 -25.47
CA ALA A 159 -7.56 -5.76 -26.03
C ALA A 159 -6.35 -6.52 -25.48
N ALA A 160 -6.43 -7.01 -24.24
CA ALA A 160 -5.42 -7.87 -23.63
C ALA A 160 -5.56 -9.36 -24.00
N GLY A 161 -6.53 -9.74 -24.84
CA GLY A 161 -6.75 -11.11 -25.34
C GLY A 161 -7.73 -11.97 -24.52
N PHE A 162 -8.41 -11.40 -23.53
CA PHE A 162 -9.47 -12.09 -22.79
C PHE A 162 -10.82 -11.81 -23.43
N THR A 163 -11.48 -12.82 -24.00
CA THR A 163 -12.74 -12.60 -24.74
C THR A 163 -13.82 -13.61 -24.36
N GLU A 164 -15.06 -13.26 -24.68
CA GLU A 164 -16.20 -14.15 -24.46
C GLU A 164 -16.11 -15.40 -25.36
N GLU A 165 -15.61 -15.26 -26.59
CA GLU A 165 -15.55 -16.32 -27.59
C GLU A 165 -14.56 -17.44 -27.22
N ASN A 166 -13.43 -17.09 -26.61
CA ASN A 166 -12.47 -18.08 -26.12
C ASN A 166 -12.73 -18.52 -24.67
N GLY A 167 -13.85 -18.11 -24.08
CA GLY A 167 -14.28 -18.48 -22.74
C GLY A 167 -13.47 -17.84 -21.60
N THR A 168 -12.64 -16.83 -21.88
CA THR A 168 -11.74 -16.21 -20.88
C THR A 168 -12.22 -14.84 -20.38
N LEU A 169 -13.41 -14.38 -20.78
CA LEU A 169 -14.06 -13.18 -20.23
C LEU A 169 -15.56 -13.45 -20.01
N GLY A 170 -16.11 -12.97 -18.89
CA GLY A 170 -17.53 -13.15 -18.57
C GLY A 170 -18.03 -12.30 -17.39
N ASP A 171 -19.25 -12.59 -16.96
CA ASP A 171 -19.84 -11.97 -15.77
C ASP A 171 -19.11 -12.40 -14.49
N ILE A 172 -18.98 -11.46 -13.55
CA ILE A 172 -18.34 -11.69 -12.25
C ILE A 172 -18.86 -12.93 -11.52
N TYR A 173 -20.17 -13.10 -11.36
CA TYR A 173 -20.73 -14.17 -10.51
C TYR A 173 -20.70 -15.52 -11.23
N GLU A 174 -20.83 -15.52 -12.55
CA GLU A 174 -20.64 -16.71 -13.37
C GLU A 174 -19.18 -17.20 -13.28
N THR A 175 -18.22 -16.29 -13.42
CA THR A 175 -16.80 -16.63 -13.29
C THR A 175 -16.47 -17.15 -11.90
N ILE A 176 -16.98 -16.52 -10.83
CA ILE A 176 -16.82 -17.02 -9.45
C ILE A 176 -17.37 -18.45 -9.32
N SER A 177 -18.59 -18.70 -9.79
CA SER A 177 -19.25 -20.00 -9.68
C SER A 177 -18.56 -21.09 -10.50
N GLY A 178 -17.85 -20.73 -11.57
CA GLY A 178 -17.12 -21.65 -12.45
C GLY A 178 -15.68 -21.93 -12.02
N SER A 179 -15.11 -21.15 -11.11
CA SER A 179 -13.68 -21.22 -10.76
C SER A 179 -13.39 -22.10 -9.54
N ASP A 180 -12.20 -22.72 -9.55
CA ASP A 180 -11.68 -23.50 -8.42
C ASP A 180 -10.72 -22.65 -7.55
N LEU A 181 -10.08 -21.66 -8.18
CA LEU A 181 -9.37 -20.56 -7.53
C LEU A 181 -9.97 -19.23 -8.00
N VAL A 182 -10.48 -18.42 -7.07
CA VAL A 182 -11.04 -17.09 -7.33
C VAL A 182 -10.09 -16.03 -6.81
N LEU A 183 -9.51 -15.22 -7.70
CA LEU A 183 -8.66 -14.09 -7.33
C LEU A 183 -9.52 -12.81 -7.26
N LEU A 184 -9.77 -12.29 -6.06
CA LEU A 184 -10.65 -11.15 -5.85
C LEU A 184 -9.86 -9.82 -5.95
N LEU A 185 -9.75 -9.28 -7.17
CA LEU A 185 -8.92 -8.11 -7.51
C LEU A 185 -9.76 -6.86 -7.86
N ILE A 186 -10.92 -6.72 -7.21
CA ILE A 186 -11.76 -5.51 -7.22
C ILE A 186 -11.31 -4.55 -6.11
N SER A 187 -11.82 -3.31 -6.11
CA SER A 187 -11.49 -2.36 -5.04
C SER A 187 -11.93 -2.89 -3.68
N ASP A 188 -11.14 -2.59 -2.65
CA ASP A 188 -11.36 -3.09 -1.29
C ASP A 188 -12.73 -2.69 -0.71
N ALA A 189 -13.18 -1.46 -0.99
CA ALA A 189 -14.54 -1.02 -0.65
C ALA A 189 -15.62 -1.85 -1.36
N ALA A 190 -15.38 -2.29 -2.59
CA ALA A 190 -16.32 -3.17 -3.29
C ALA A 190 -16.30 -4.59 -2.73
N GLN A 191 -15.15 -5.10 -2.25
CA GLN A 191 -15.10 -6.36 -1.51
C GLN A 191 -15.96 -6.26 -0.24
N ALA A 192 -15.76 -5.20 0.56
CA ALA A 192 -16.52 -4.94 1.77
C ALA A 192 -18.05 -4.82 1.54
N ASP A 193 -18.47 -4.25 0.42
CA ASP A 193 -19.90 -4.10 0.11
C ASP A 193 -20.53 -5.34 -0.56
N ASN A 194 -19.74 -6.32 -1.01
CA ASN A 194 -20.26 -7.46 -1.82
C ASN A 194 -19.81 -8.85 -1.34
N TYR A 195 -19.06 -8.96 -0.23
CA TYR A 195 -18.48 -10.24 0.21
C TYR A 195 -19.54 -11.34 0.38
N GLU A 196 -20.73 -11.02 0.90
CA GLU A 196 -21.80 -12.01 1.11
C GLU A 196 -22.22 -12.67 -0.21
N LYS A 197 -22.41 -11.85 -1.25
CA LYS A 197 -22.80 -12.34 -2.56
C LYS A 197 -21.66 -13.13 -3.22
N ILE A 198 -20.41 -12.67 -3.08
CA ILE A 198 -19.23 -13.38 -3.57
C ILE A 198 -19.16 -14.77 -2.90
N PHE A 199 -19.24 -14.84 -1.58
CA PHE A 199 -19.20 -16.08 -0.81
C PHE A 199 -20.34 -17.02 -1.20
N SER A 200 -21.55 -16.50 -1.44
CA SER A 200 -22.70 -17.32 -1.86
C SER A 200 -22.54 -17.96 -3.25
N CYS A 201 -21.69 -17.40 -4.10
CA CYS A 201 -21.43 -17.92 -5.45
C CYS A 201 -20.23 -18.88 -5.49
N MET A 202 -19.42 -18.97 -4.44
CA MET A 202 -18.24 -19.82 -4.44
C MET A 202 -18.59 -21.30 -4.36
N LYS A 203 -17.85 -22.13 -5.10
CA LYS A 203 -17.98 -23.58 -4.98
C LYS A 203 -17.50 -24.04 -3.59
N PRO A 204 -18.16 -25.02 -2.97
CA PRO A 204 -17.59 -25.70 -1.80
C PRO A 204 -16.20 -26.26 -2.12
N ASN A 205 -15.28 -26.15 -1.15
CA ASN A 205 -13.88 -26.56 -1.25
C ASN A 205 -13.05 -25.87 -2.34
N SER A 206 -13.56 -24.80 -2.95
CA SER A 206 -12.73 -23.89 -3.79
C SER A 206 -11.88 -22.96 -2.94
N ILE A 207 -10.97 -22.23 -3.56
CA ILE A 207 -10.04 -21.33 -2.90
C ILE A 207 -10.34 -19.87 -3.28
N LEU A 208 -10.46 -19.00 -2.28
CA LEU A 208 -10.45 -17.56 -2.42
C LEU A 208 -9.01 -17.04 -2.26
N GLY A 209 -8.48 -16.43 -3.30
CA GLY A 209 -7.21 -15.71 -3.31
C GLY A 209 -7.43 -14.20 -3.21
N LEU A 210 -6.74 -13.57 -2.26
CA LEU A 210 -6.70 -12.12 -2.08
C LEU A 210 -5.30 -11.58 -2.40
N SER A 211 -5.19 -10.37 -2.93
CA SER A 211 -3.90 -9.67 -3.03
C SER A 211 -3.75 -8.55 -2.01
N HIS A 212 -4.60 -8.57 -0.99
CA HIS A 212 -4.58 -7.67 0.15
C HIS A 212 -5.50 -8.21 1.26
N GLY A 213 -5.11 -8.08 2.53
CA GLY A 213 -5.88 -8.54 3.68
C GLY A 213 -7.02 -7.63 4.15
N PHE A 214 -7.32 -6.55 3.42
CA PHE A 214 -8.38 -5.60 3.78
C PHE A 214 -9.70 -6.26 4.13
N LEU A 215 -10.13 -7.27 3.35
CA LEU A 215 -11.41 -7.95 3.59
C LEU A 215 -11.43 -8.65 4.95
N LEU A 216 -10.31 -9.22 5.41
CA LEU A 216 -10.22 -9.78 6.76
C LEU A 216 -10.45 -8.68 7.81
N GLY A 217 -9.71 -7.57 7.73
CA GLY A 217 -9.86 -6.47 8.69
C GLY A 217 -11.28 -5.87 8.66
N HIS A 218 -11.94 -5.85 7.50
CA HIS A 218 -13.34 -5.45 7.40
C HIS A 218 -14.29 -6.42 8.13
N LEU A 219 -14.15 -7.72 7.87
CA LEU A 219 -14.95 -8.77 8.52
C LEU A 219 -14.75 -8.75 10.05
N GLN A 220 -13.51 -8.67 10.51
CA GLN A 220 -13.16 -8.55 11.93
C GLN A 220 -13.82 -7.33 12.58
N SER A 221 -13.88 -6.19 11.89
CA SER A 221 -14.57 -4.97 12.40
C SER A 221 -16.08 -5.16 12.62
N MET A 222 -16.66 -6.22 12.06
CA MET A 222 -18.06 -6.61 12.21
C MET A 222 -18.23 -7.86 13.08
N GLY A 223 -17.15 -8.42 13.64
CA GLY A 223 -17.17 -9.68 14.38
C GLY A 223 -17.45 -10.90 13.50
N LEU A 224 -17.11 -10.82 12.21
CA LEU A 224 -17.28 -11.89 11.22
C LEU A 224 -15.92 -12.47 10.78
N ASP A 225 -15.97 -13.60 10.09
CA ASP A 225 -14.83 -14.28 9.47
C ASP A 225 -15.29 -14.93 8.14
N PHE A 226 -14.35 -15.46 7.37
CA PHE A 226 -14.62 -16.13 6.09
C PHE A 226 -15.45 -17.42 6.27
N PRO A 227 -16.20 -17.86 5.23
CA PRO A 227 -16.91 -19.14 5.24
C PRO A 227 -15.97 -20.32 5.50
N LYS A 228 -16.42 -21.30 6.30
CA LYS A 228 -15.58 -22.45 6.74
C LYS A 228 -15.38 -23.54 5.68
N ASN A 229 -16.08 -23.46 4.56
CA ASN A 229 -16.08 -24.47 3.50
C ASN A 229 -15.24 -24.09 2.26
N ILE A 230 -14.35 -23.10 2.36
CA ILE A 230 -13.48 -22.65 1.24
C ILE A 230 -12.04 -22.46 1.73
N GLY A 231 -11.03 -22.67 0.88
CA GLY A 231 -9.67 -22.21 1.19
C GLY A 231 -9.61 -20.68 1.13
N VAL A 232 -8.79 -20.04 1.98
CA VAL A 232 -8.55 -18.59 1.96
C VAL A 232 -7.05 -18.35 2.00
N ILE A 233 -6.51 -17.83 0.91
CA ILE A 233 -5.09 -17.53 0.74
C ILE A 233 -4.88 -16.09 0.30
N ALA A 234 -3.65 -15.63 0.40
CA ALA A 234 -3.23 -14.36 -0.14
C ALA A 234 -1.90 -14.47 -0.87
N VAL A 235 -1.76 -13.72 -1.96
CA VAL A 235 -0.49 -13.39 -2.60
C VAL A 235 -0.53 -11.91 -2.91
N CYS A 236 0.30 -11.15 -2.21
CA CYS A 236 0.28 -9.69 -2.22
C CYS A 236 1.60 -9.17 -2.81
N PRO A 237 1.63 -8.82 -4.11
CA PRO A 237 2.79 -8.18 -4.71
C PRO A 237 3.10 -6.84 -4.02
N LYS A 238 4.33 -6.68 -3.55
CA LYS A 238 4.85 -5.49 -2.89
C LYS A 238 5.27 -4.44 -3.93
N GLY A 239 4.27 -3.99 -4.68
CA GLY A 239 4.39 -3.05 -5.79
C GLY A 239 3.10 -2.90 -6.59
N MET A 240 2.97 -1.79 -7.30
CA MET A 240 1.77 -1.48 -8.08
C MET A 240 1.57 -2.45 -9.26
N GLY A 241 0.32 -2.69 -9.66
CA GLY A 241 -0.01 -3.61 -10.77
C GLY A 241 0.78 -3.37 -12.07
N PRO A 242 0.91 -2.12 -12.57
CA PRO A 242 1.75 -1.81 -13.72
C PRO A 242 3.20 -2.33 -13.59
N SER A 243 3.80 -2.23 -12.40
CA SER A 243 5.15 -2.73 -12.15
C SER A 243 5.23 -4.26 -12.18
N VAL A 244 4.20 -4.95 -11.66
CA VAL A 244 4.07 -6.42 -11.71
C VAL A 244 4.09 -6.91 -13.16
N ARG A 245 3.38 -6.25 -14.07
CA ARG A 245 3.40 -6.62 -15.49
C ARG A 245 4.72 -6.24 -16.17
N ARG A 246 5.21 -5.02 -15.93
CA ARG A 246 6.39 -4.49 -16.62
C ARG A 246 7.64 -5.31 -16.35
N LEU A 247 7.92 -5.60 -15.08
CA LEU A 247 9.08 -6.40 -14.70
C LEU A 247 8.94 -7.85 -15.15
N TYR A 248 7.74 -8.44 -15.09
CA TYR A 248 7.50 -9.78 -15.66
C TYR A 248 7.85 -9.86 -17.14
N VAL A 249 7.48 -8.82 -17.91
CA VAL A 249 7.82 -8.74 -19.34
C VAL A 249 9.32 -8.55 -19.55
N GLN A 250 9.99 -7.66 -18.81
CA GLN A 250 11.46 -7.51 -18.86
C GLN A 250 12.17 -8.82 -18.48
N GLY A 251 11.57 -9.60 -17.59
CA GLY A 251 12.06 -10.89 -17.14
C GLY A 251 11.97 -12.03 -18.14
N LYS A 252 11.31 -11.86 -19.31
CA LYS A 252 11.24 -12.90 -20.35
C LYS A 252 12.59 -13.21 -20.99
N GLU A 253 13.48 -12.23 -21.03
CA GLU A 253 14.81 -12.35 -21.64
C GLU A 253 15.87 -12.91 -20.68
N ILE A 254 15.51 -13.13 -19.42
CA ILE A 254 16.37 -13.69 -18.37
C ILE A 254 15.59 -14.77 -17.60
N ASN A 255 16.13 -15.31 -16.49
CA ASN A 255 15.41 -16.28 -15.66
C ASN A 255 14.30 -15.64 -14.79
N GLY A 256 13.53 -14.72 -15.35
CA GLY A 256 12.47 -13.99 -14.65
C GLY A 256 12.94 -12.71 -13.97
N ALA A 257 12.00 -11.80 -13.86
CA ALA A 257 12.03 -10.59 -13.06
C ALA A 257 10.58 -10.26 -12.70
N GLY A 258 10.37 -9.52 -11.62
CA GLY A 258 9.03 -9.21 -11.15
C GLY A 258 9.07 -8.43 -9.86
N ILE A 259 7.91 -8.40 -9.20
CA ILE A 259 7.72 -7.76 -7.91
C ILE A 259 7.69 -8.86 -6.83
N ASN A 260 8.42 -8.66 -5.73
CA ASN A 260 8.38 -9.56 -4.58
C ASN A 260 6.96 -9.67 -4.05
N SER A 261 6.58 -10.82 -3.52
CA SER A 261 5.25 -10.97 -2.91
C SER A 261 5.37 -11.52 -1.50
N SER A 262 4.49 -11.05 -0.62
CA SER A 262 4.16 -11.82 0.56
C SER A 262 3.06 -12.83 0.22
N PHE A 263 2.98 -13.93 0.96
CA PHE A 263 1.84 -14.85 0.89
C PHE A 263 1.32 -15.21 2.27
N ALA A 264 0.03 -15.52 2.35
CA ALA A 264 -0.62 -15.97 3.57
C ALA A 264 -1.58 -17.13 3.29
N VAL A 265 -1.72 -18.02 4.27
CA VAL A 265 -2.77 -19.05 4.30
C VAL A 265 -3.60 -18.79 5.55
N HIS A 266 -4.80 -18.22 5.36
CA HIS A 266 -5.73 -17.93 6.46
C HIS A 266 -6.59 -19.14 6.80
N GLN A 267 -7.02 -19.89 5.77
CA GLN A 267 -7.80 -21.10 5.93
C GLN A 267 -7.39 -22.14 4.89
N ASP A 268 -7.05 -23.34 5.33
CA ASP A 268 -6.79 -24.49 4.46
C ASP A 268 -7.82 -25.58 4.78
N VAL A 269 -8.58 -26.01 3.76
CA VAL A 269 -9.70 -26.95 3.90
C VAL A 269 -9.36 -28.35 3.41
N ASP A 270 -8.29 -28.51 2.62
CA ASP A 270 -7.95 -29.77 1.96
C ASP A 270 -6.44 -30.02 1.79
N GLY A 271 -5.59 -29.14 2.34
CA GLY A 271 -4.13 -29.28 2.35
C GLY A 271 -3.42 -28.68 1.13
N ARG A 272 -4.15 -28.08 0.19
CA ARG A 272 -3.57 -27.54 -1.06
C ARG A 272 -3.20 -26.05 -0.97
N ALA A 273 -3.66 -25.34 0.05
CA ALA A 273 -3.63 -23.88 0.11
C ALA A 273 -2.21 -23.30 -0.06
N THR A 274 -1.22 -23.84 0.65
CA THR A 274 0.16 -23.34 0.58
C THR A 274 0.76 -23.49 -0.81
N ASN A 275 0.65 -24.67 -1.43
CA ASN A 275 1.21 -24.90 -2.77
C ASN A 275 0.49 -24.05 -3.83
N VAL A 276 -0.83 -23.85 -3.71
CA VAL A 276 -1.59 -22.97 -4.62
C VAL A 276 -1.15 -21.51 -4.47
N ALA A 277 -0.94 -21.02 -3.24
CA ALA A 277 -0.45 -19.67 -2.99
C ALA A 277 0.96 -19.46 -3.55
N LEU A 278 1.87 -20.40 -3.30
CA LEU A 278 3.23 -20.34 -3.84
C LEU A 278 3.25 -20.44 -5.37
N GLY A 279 2.44 -21.34 -5.95
CA GLY A 279 2.28 -21.46 -7.40
C GLY A 279 1.74 -20.19 -8.04
N TRP A 280 0.77 -19.54 -7.41
CA TRP A 280 0.27 -18.23 -7.83
C TRP A 280 1.38 -17.18 -7.79
N SER A 281 2.11 -17.05 -6.68
CA SER A 281 3.21 -16.09 -6.56
C SER A 281 4.32 -16.30 -7.60
N VAL A 282 4.74 -17.56 -7.81
CA VAL A 282 5.72 -17.93 -8.84
C VAL A 282 5.20 -17.57 -10.25
N ALA A 283 3.93 -17.87 -10.55
CA ALA A 283 3.33 -17.53 -11.83
C ALA A 283 3.17 -16.01 -12.07
N LEU A 284 3.16 -15.20 -11.01
CA LEU A 284 3.23 -13.74 -11.15
C LEU A 284 4.64 -13.22 -11.47
N GLY A 285 5.66 -14.08 -11.31
CA GLY A 285 7.07 -13.75 -11.53
C GLY A 285 7.79 -13.19 -10.31
N SER A 286 7.29 -13.45 -9.10
CA SER A 286 7.89 -12.90 -7.88
C SER A 286 9.32 -13.39 -7.66
N PRO A 287 10.34 -12.51 -7.55
CA PRO A 287 11.74 -12.90 -7.39
C PRO A 287 11.99 -13.72 -6.11
N PHE A 288 11.32 -13.33 -5.03
CA PHE A 288 11.11 -14.17 -3.87
C PHE A 288 9.73 -13.95 -3.28
N THR A 289 9.25 -14.97 -2.57
CA THR A 289 7.98 -15.00 -1.88
C THR A 289 8.22 -15.27 -0.40
N PHE A 290 7.74 -14.42 0.49
CA PHE A 290 7.91 -14.57 1.94
C PHE A 290 6.57 -14.75 2.66
N ALA A 291 6.57 -15.51 3.76
CA ALA A 291 5.35 -15.78 4.52
C ALA A 291 4.92 -14.59 5.39
N THR A 292 3.60 -14.38 5.47
CA THR A 292 2.94 -13.47 6.41
C THR A 292 1.56 -14.04 6.78
N THR A 293 0.76 -13.26 7.50
CA THR A 293 -0.68 -13.51 7.70
C THR A 293 -1.49 -12.41 7.04
N LEU A 294 -2.76 -12.67 6.71
CA LEU A 294 -3.65 -11.61 6.22
C LEU A 294 -3.71 -10.42 7.19
N GLU A 295 -3.64 -10.67 8.51
CA GLU A 295 -3.69 -9.63 9.54
C GLU A 295 -2.46 -8.75 9.54
N GLN A 296 -1.27 -9.36 9.50
CA GLN A 296 -0.02 -8.60 9.42
C GLN A 296 0.06 -7.85 8.10
N GLU A 297 -0.32 -8.48 6.99
CA GLU A 297 -0.27 -7.88 5.67
C GLU A 297 -1.15 -6.65 5.55
N TYR A 298 -2.43 -6.70 5.96
CA TYR A 298 -3.27 -5.50 5.84
C TYR A 298 -2.78 -4.37 6.75
N LYS A 299 -2.21 -4.72 7.92
CA LYS A 299 -1.68 -3.72 8.86
C LYS A 299 -0.46 -3.02 8.29
N SER A 300 0.49 -3.76 7.71
CA SER A 300 1.70 -3.17 7.14
C SER A 300 1.42 -2.45 5.82
N ASP A 301 0.60 -3.02 4.95
CA ASP A 301 0.37 -2.52 3.58
C ASP A 301 -0.47 -1.23 3.59
N ILE A 302 -1.63 -1.20 4.26
CA ILE A 302 -2.48 0.01 4.39
C ILE A 302 -1.71 1.15 5.07
N PHE A 303 -0.86 0.80 6.04
CA PHE A 303 0.03 1.74 6.71
C PHE A 303 1.16 2.24 5.79
N GLY A 304 1.84 1.34 5.07
CA GLY A 304 2.96 1.65 4.18
C GLY A 304 2.56 2.61 3.08
N GLU A 305 1.41 2.39 2.43
CA GLU A 305 0.86 3.26 1.39
C GLU A 305 0.47 4.67 1.90
N ARG A 306 0.27 4.84 3.22
CA ARG A 306 0.08 6.15 3.87
C ARG A 306 1.40 6.75 4.34
N GLY A 307 2.35 5.89 4.70
CA GLY A 307 3.72 6.21 5.06
C GLY A 307 4.61 6.46 3.84
N ILE A 308 5.85 5.95 3.90
CA ILE A 308 6.94 6.25 2.96
C ILE A 308 6.60 5.93 1.50
N LEU A 309 5.73 4.95 1.24
CA LEU A 309 5.46 4.47 -0.11
C LEU A 309 4.77 5.54 -0.97
N LEU A 310 3.81 6.28 -0.41
CA LEU A 310 3.06 7.31 -1.16
C LEU A 310 2.76 8.56 -0.34
N GLY A 311 2.01 8.44 0.76
CA GLY A 311 1.52 9.60 1.51
C GLY A 311 2.63 10.46 2.10
N ALA A 312 3.50 9.86 2.89
CA ALA A 312 4.55 10.58 3.59
C ALA A 312 5.60 11.17 2.65
N VAL A 313 6.00 10.45 1.60
CA VAL A 313 6.93 11.00 0.59
C VAL A 313 6.30 12.17 -0.18
N HIS A 314 5.00 12.12 -0.48
CA HIS A 314 4.27 13.28 -1.06
C HIS A 314 4.29 14.47 -0.09
N GLY A 315 3.99 14.26 1.18
CA GLY A 315 4.04 15.33 2.19
C GLY A 315 5.43 15.95 2.36
N ILE A 316 6.48 15.12 2.39
CA ILE A 316 7.88 15.58 2.46
C ILE A 316 8.22 16.48 1.28
N VAL A 317 7.96 16.04 0.04
CA VAL A 317 8.40 16.82 -1.12
C VAL A 317 7.65 18.14 -1.24
N GLU A 318 6.38 18.21 -0.83
CA GLU A 318 5.62 19.47 -0.77
C GLU A 318 6.19 20.42 0.30
N SER A 319 6.48 19.92 1.50
CA SER A 319 7.05 20.71 2.59
C SER A 319 8.44 21.24 2.25
N LEU A 320 9.34 20.38 1.75
CA LEU A 320 10.71 20.76 1.39
C LEU A 320 10.76 21.68 0.18
N PHE A 321 9.93 21.44 -0.84
CA PHE A 321 9.83 22.35 -1.99
C PHE A 321 9.46 23.75 -1.53
N ARG A 322 8.44 23.85 -0.67
CA ARG A 322 7.99 25.13 -0.10
C ARG A 322 9.13 25.81 0.67
N ARG A 323 9.75 25.09 1.62
CA ARG A 323 10.90 25.58 2.40
C ARG A 323 12.02 26.12 1.52
N PHE A 324 12.44 25.34 0.53
CA PHE A 324 13.55 25.75 -0.33
C PHE A 324 13.22 27.02 -1.13
N THR A 325 11.99 27.10 -1.67
CA THR A 325 11.57 28.32 -2.39
C THR A 325 11.42 29.54 -1.48
N GLU A 326 10.93 29.37 -0.25
CA GLU A 326 10.84 30.44 0.76
C GLU A 326 12.23 30.95 1.18
N ASN A 327 13.23 30.07 1.17
CA ASN A 327 14.64 30.40 1.42
C ASN A 327 15.38 30.90 0.16
N GLY A 328 14.67 31.25 -0.91
CA GLY A 328 15.23 31.89 -2.09
C GLY A 328 15.78 30.94 -3.16
N MET A 329 15.63 29.62 -3.01
CA MET A 329 15.95 28.66 -4.07
C MET A 329 14.97 28.80 -5.24
N SER A 330 15.46 28.74 -6.48
CA SER A 330 14.57 28.74 -7.65
C SER A 330 13.66 27.51 -7.64
N GLU A 331 12.46 27.64 -8.20
CA GLU A 331 11.48 26.55 -8.21
C GLU A 331 12.04 25.28 -8.89
N ASP A 332 12.71 25.42 -10.03
CA ASP A 332 13.30 24.29 -10.77
C ASP A 332 14.35 23.57 -9.92
N LEU A 333 15.19 24.32 -9.19
CA LEU A 333 16.21 23.73 -8.32
C LEU A 333 15.57 23.12 -7.06
N ALA A 334 14.54 23.74 -6.50
CA ALA A 334 13.78 23.18 -5.37
C ALA A 334 13.10 21.86 -5.74
N TYR A 335 12.53 21.75 -6.96
CA TYR A 335 11.98 20.50 -7.47
C TYR A 335 13.07 19.43 -7.65
N LYS A 336 14.22 19.80 -8.22
CA LYS A 336 15.36 18.89 -8.38
C LYS A 336 15.91 18.39 -7.05
N ASN A 337 16.10 19.29 -6.09
CA ASN A 337 16.62 18.98 -4.76
C ASN A 337 15.61 18.25 -3.86
N THR A 338 14.37 18.05 -4.31
CA THR A 338 13.34 17.26 -3.61
C THR A 338 12.97 16.01 -4.40
N VAL A 339 12.16 16.15 -5.44
CA VAL A 339 11.57 15.03 -6.17
C VAL A 339 12.61 14.28 -6.99
N GLU A 340 13.44 14.97 -7.79
CA GLU A 340 14.47 14.29 -8.60
C GLU A 340 15.52 13.64 -7.69
N CYS A 341 15.89 14.32 -6.60
CA CYS A 341 16.82 13.83 -5.59
C CYS A 341 16.34 12.51 -4.95
N ILE A 342 15.11 12.48 -4.43
CA ILE A 342 14.54 11.31 -3.78
C ILE A 342 14.36 10.16 -4.78
N THR A 343 13.75 10.45 -5.93
CA THR A 343 13.30 9.41 -6.88
C THR A 343 14.36 8.92 -7.85
N GLY A 344 15.44 9.69 -8.03
CA GLY A 344 16.61 9.31 -8.80
C GLY A 344 17.72 8.77 -7.90
N ILE A 345 18.68 9.62 -7.55
CA ILE A 345 19.95 9.20 -6.94
C ILE A 345 19.79 8.56 -5.55
N ILE A 346 18.92 9.08 -4.68
CA ILE A 346 18.68 8.49 -3.35
C ILE A 346 18.09 7.09 -3.51
N SER A 347 17.03 6.95 -4.31
CA SER A 347 16.40 5.65 -4.57
C SER A 347 17.40 4.65 -5.17
N LYS A 348 18.23 5.09 -6.13
CA LYS A 348 19.23 4.23 -6.77
C LYS A 348 20.29 3.74 -5.79
N ILE A 349 20.80 4.61 -4.92
CA ILE A 349 21.78 4.22 -3.89
C ILE A 349 21.14 3.25 -2.90
N ILE A 350 19.95 3.56 -2.37
CA ILE A 350 19.28 2.68 -1.38
C ILE A 350 18.97 1.31 -1.98
N SER A 351 18.46 1.26 -3.21
CA SER A 351 18.15 0.03 -3.95
C SER A 351 19.34 -0.93 -4.05
N THR A 352 20.55 -0.38 -4.26
CA THR A 352 21.74 -1.19 -4.57
C THR A 352 22.73 -1.33 -3.43
N GLN A 353 22.77 -0.37 -2.50
CA GLN A 353 23.81 -0.25 -1.46
C GLN A 353 23.24 0.12 -0.08
N GLY A 354 21.93 0.33 0.05
CA GLY A 354 21.27 0.65 1.33
C GLY A 354 21.41 2.11 1.79
N MET A 355 20.79 2.43 2.93
CA MET A 355 20.70 3.80 3.46
C MET A 355 22.05 4.34 3.97
N LEU A 356 22.91 3.48 4.53
CA LEU A 356 24.25 3.89 4.98
C LEU A 356 25.10 4.42 3.83
N ALA A 357 24.96 3.88 2.62
CA ALA A 357 25.68 4.36 1.45
C ALA A 357 25.27 5.81 1.08
N VAL A 358 24.00 6.19 1.27
CA VAL A 358 23.55 7.58 1.12
C VAL A 358 24.28 8.47 2.13
N TYR A 359 24.26 8.13 3.41
CA TYR A 359 24.94 8.90 4.45
C TYR A 359 26.46 8.99 4.23
N ASN A 360 27.09 7.89 3.81
CA ASN A 360 28.53 7.82 3.57
C ASN A 360 28.99 8.52 2.28
N SER A 361 28.08 8.87 1.38
CA SER A 361 28.38 9.71 0.22
C SER A 361 28.65 11.17 0.58
N PHE A 362 28.25 11.60 1.78
CA PHE A 362 28.46 12.96 2.28
C PHE A 362 29.70 13.08 3.17
N SER A 363 30.30 14.27 3.18
CA SER A 363 31.42 14.62 4.06
C SER A 363 31.32 16.06 4.54
N GLY A 364 32.07 16.43 5.58
CA GLY A 364 32.12 17.81 6.07
C GLY A 364 30.75 18.38 6.45
N GLU A 365 30.42 19.55 5.92
CA GLU A 365 29.16 20.25 6.21
C GLU A 365 27.93 19.52 5.67
N ASP A 366 28.03 18.85 4.51
CA ASP A 366 26.91 18.09 3.94
C ASP A 366 26.48 16.95 4.87
N LYS A 367 27.45 16.27 5.50
CA LYS A 367 27.15 15.19 6.46
C LYS A 367 26.47 15.74 7.72
N LYS A 368 26.89 16.92 8.20
CA LYS A 368 26.21 17.61 9.31
C LYS A 368 24.80 18.06 8.93
N GLU A 369 24.59 18.50 7.69
CA GLU A 369 23.28 18.90 7.20
C GLU A 369 22.31 17.69 7.13
N PHE A 370 22.80 16.52 6.69
CA PHE A 370 22.05 15.27 6.79
C PHE A 370 21.66 14.97 8.24
N GLU A 371 22.62 15.02 9.17
CA GLU A 371 22.38 14.70 10.60
C GLU A 371 21.41 15.68 11.26
N LYS A 372 21.51 16.98 10.94
CA LYS A 372 20.56 18.01 11.38
C LYS A 372 19.15 17.70 10.91
N ALA A 373 18.98 17.41 9.62
CA ALA A 373 17.70 17.08 9.04
C ALA A 373 17.12 15.76 9.59
N TYR A 374 17.96 14.72 9.70
CA TYR A 374 17.57 13.41 10.21
C TYR A 374 17.11 13.51 11.67
N SER A 375 17.92 14.16 12.51
CA SER A 375 17.62 14.36 13.92
C SER A 375 16.34 15.15 14.16
N ALA A 376 16.09 16.19 13.37
CA ALA A 376 14.88 17.01 13.51
C ALA A 376 13.61 16.32 12.99
N SER A 377 13.73 15.43 12.01
CA SER A 377 12.58 14.87 11.29
C SER A 377 12.12 13.51 11.81
N TYR A 378 13.00 12.72 12.43
CA TYR A 378 12.69 11.34 12.82
C TYR A 378 11.46 11.22 13.72
N TYR A 379 11.40 11.96 14.83
CA TYR A 379 10.27 11.87 15.77
C TYR A 379 8.97 12.49 15.24
N PRO A 380 8.98 13.67 14.57
CA PRO A 380 7.80 14.18 13.87
C PRO A 380 7.24 13.17 12.85
N CYS A 381 8.09 12.54 12.05
CA CYS A 381 7.65 11.49 11.13
C CYS A 381 7.08 10.28 11.89
N MET A 382 7.76 9.83 12.96
CA MET A 382 7.31 8.73 13.79
C MET A 382 5.95 8.99 14.45
N GLU A 383 5.65 10.24 14.85
CA GLU A 383 4.36 10.61 15.46
C GLU A 383 3.19 10.30 14.52
N ILE A 384 3.25 10.78 13.26
CA ILE A 384 2.19 10.53 12.28
C ILE A 384 2.14 9.07 11.84
N LEU A 385 3.30 8.43 11.67
CA LEU A 385 3.35 7.00 11.36
C LEU A 385 2.71 6.18 12.48
N TYR A 386 2.99 6.52 13.73
CA TYR A 386 2.45 5.79 14.87
C TYR A 386 0.92 5.92 14.94
N GLU A 387 0.39 7.14 14.82
CA GLU A 387 -1.06 7.42 14.71
C GLU A 387 -1.68 6.58 13.58
N CYS A 388 -1.08 6.65 12.39
CA CYS A 388 -1.57 5.96 11.21
C CYS A 388 -1.64 4.44 11.42
N TYR A 389 -0.58 3.82 11.97
CA TYR A 389 -0.58 2.38 12.21
C TYR A 389 -1.68 1.97 13.18
N GLU A 390 -1.89 2.73 14.26
CA GLU A 390 -2.92 2.39 15.25
C GLU A 390 -4.34 2.54 14.68
N ASP A 391 -4.59 3.55 13.84
CA ASP A 391 -5.86 3.71 13.14
C ASP A 391 -6.13 2.56 12.15
N VAL A 392 -5.09 2.01 11.51
CA VAL A 392 -5.21 0.82 10.66
C VAL A 392 -5.51 -0.41 11.50
N ALA A 393 -4.71 -0.67 12.53
CA ALA A 393 -4.84 -1.85 13.38
C ALA A 393 -6.19 -1.88 14.14
N ALA A 394 -6.73 -0.72 14.51
CA ALA A 394 -8.04 -0.58 15.15
C ALA A 394 -9.23 -0.70 14.17
N GLY A 395 -8.99 -0.74 12.86
CA GLY A 395 -10.02 -0.81 11.82
C GLY A 395 -10.66 0.55 11.44
N SER A 396 -10.20 1.65 12.05
CA SER A 396 -10.66 3.02 11.76
C SER A 396 -10.36 3.43 10.31
N GLU A 397 -9.15 3.14 9.82
CA GLU A 397 -8.77 3.40 8.42
C GLU A 397 -9.58 2.55 7.44
N ILE A 398 -9.74 1.25 7.72
CA ILE A 398 -10.52 0.33 6.89
C ILE A 398 -11.96 0.84 6.76
N ARG A 399 -12.60 1.19 7.88
CA ARG A 399 -13.94 1.77 7.88
C ARG A 399 -14.00 3.07 7.08
N SER A 400 -13.00 3.93 7.23
CA SER A 400 -12.91 5.20 6.50
C SER A 400 -12.82 4.99 4.99
N VAL A 401 -12.04 4.00 4.52
CA VAL A 401 -11.93 3.63 3.10
C VAL A 401 -13.26 3.11 2.55
N VAL A 402 -13.94 2.22 3.27
CA VAL A 402 -15.27 1.71 2.86
C VAL A 402 -16.24 2.88 2.67
N LEU A 403 -16.34 3.77 3.66
CA LEU A 403 -17.23 4.92 3.58
C LEU A 403 -16.83 5.91 2.48
N ALA A 404 -15.53 6.08 2.22
CA ALA A 404 -15.05 6.91 1.11
C ALA A 404 -15.45 6.33 -0.25
N GLY A 405 -15.32 5.01 -0.44
CA GLY A 405 -15.78 4.34 -1.67
C GLY A 405 -17.27 4.56 -1.93
N ARG A 406 -18.09 4.52 -0.88
CA ARG A 406 -19.53 4.81 -0.97
C ARG A 406 -19.83 6.28 -1.33
N ARG A 407 -18.96 7.22 -0.96
CA ARG A 407 -19.10 8.66 -1.31
C ARG A 407 -18.72 8.99 -2.75
N PHE A 408 -18.21 8.02 -3.53
CA PHE A 408 -18.00 8.21 -4.97
C PHE A 408 -19.30 8.24 -5.78
N TYR A 409 -20.44 7.98 -5.14
CA TYR A 409 -21.76 7.99 -5.73
C TYR A 409 -22.69 8.90 -4.93
N GLU A 410 -23.72 9.44 -5.58
CA GLU A 410 -24.76 10.23 -4.91
C GLU A 410 -25.52 9.34 -3.92
N LYS A 411 -25.70 9.83 -2.70
CA LYS A 411 -26.50 9.17 -1.66
C LYS A 411 -26.92 10.21 -0.61
N GLU A 412 -28.02 9.94 0.11
CA GLU A 412 -28.50 10.81 1.19
C GLU A 412 -28.79 12.26 0.75
N GLY A 413 -29.09 12.48 -0.54
CA GLY A 413 -29.30 13.83 -1.11
C GLY A 413 -28.02 14.65 -1.28
N LEU A 414 -26.84 14.04 -1.12
CA LEU A 414 -25.54 14.67 -1.30
C LEU A 414 -24.89 14.25 -2.64
N PRO A 415 -24.08 15.13 -3.25
CA PRO A 415 -23.44 14.84 -4.52
C PRO A 415 -22.35 13.75 -4.38
N ALA A 416 -21.95 13.19 -5.52
CA ALA A 416 -20.80 12.29 -5.60
C ALA A 416 -19.48 13.05 -5.47
N PHE A 417 -18.51 12.46 -4.76
CA PHE A 417 -17.16 13.02 -4.57
C PHE A 417 -16.06 12.07 -5.05
N PRO A 418 -15.91 11.83 -6.37
CA PRO A 418 -14.77 11.09 -6.89
C PRO A 418 -13.46 11.81 -6.56
N MET A 419 -12.35 11.07 -6.46
CA MET A 419 -11.04 11.65 -6.15
C MET A 419 -10.60 12.68 -7.20
N GLY A 420 -10.13 13.84 -6.73
CA GLY A 420 -9.54 14.89 -7.56
C GLY A 420 -8.07 14.62 -7.93
N LYS A 421 -7.53 15.49 -8.79
CA LYS A 421 -6.11 15.50 -9.20
C LYS A 421 -5.24 16.11 -8.11
N ILE A 422 -4.04 15.56 -7.91
CA ILE A 422 -3.07 16.01 -6.89
C ILE A 422 -1.81 16.65 -7.48
N ASP A 423 -1.69 16.69 -8.81
CA ASP A 423 -0.51 17.12 -9.55
C ASP A 423 -0.71 18.42 -10.33
N GLN A 424 -1.75 19.20 -10.00
CA GLN A 424 -2.06 20.47 -10.68
C GLN A 424 -1.59 21.71 -9.90
N THR A 425 -0.98 21.52 -8.73
CA THR A 425 -0.44 22.61 -7.90
C THR A 425 0.94 23.05 -8.39
N ARG A 426 1.43 24.16 -7.81
CA ARG A 426 2.65 24.88 -8.20
C ARG A 426 3.84 23.96 -8.50
N MET A 427 4.26 23.13 -7.54
CA MET A 427 5.48 22.32 -7.69
C MET A 427 5.37 21.27 -8.79
N TRP A 428 4.17 20.75 -9.06
CA TRP A 428 3.98 19.72 -10.07
C TRP A 428 4.00 20.30 -11.49
N LYS A 429 3.55 21.55 -11.66
CA LYS A 429 3.75 22.31 -12.92
C LYS A 429 5.21 22.68 -13.16
N VAL A 430 5.95 22.98 -12.10
CA VAL A 430 7.41 23.10 -12.17
C VAL A 430 8.03 21.77 -12.59
N GLY A 431 7.57 20.65 -12.03
CA GLY A 431 8.03 19.32 -12.41
C GLY A 431 7.80 18.98 -13.88
N GLU A 432 6.65 19.35 -14.46
CA GLU A 432 6.41 19.22 -15.91
C GLU A 432 7.50 19.96 -16.72
N ARG A 433 7.81 21.21 -16.34
CA ARG A 433 8.87 22.01 -16.98
C ARG A 433 10.25 21.37 -16.81
N VAL A 434 10.62 20.99 -15.58
CA VAL A 434 11.92 20.36 -15.28
C VAL A 434 12.11 19.10 -16.12
N ARG A 435 11.09 18.22 -16.19
CA ARG A 435 11.16 16.98 -16.98
C ARG A 435 11.19 17.22 -18.48
N SER A 436 10.57 18.29 -18.99
CA SER A 436 10.55 18.58 -20.43
C SER A 436 11.94 18.85 -21.02
N THR A 437 12.89 19.27 -20.18
CA THR A 437 14.29 19.53 -20.56
C THR A 437 15.28 18.55 -19.90
N ARG A 438 14.80 17.52 -19.20
CA ARG A 438 15.64 16.57 -18.48
C ARG A 438 16.30 15.58 -19.45
N PRO A 439 17.63 15.39 -19.40
CA PRO A 439 18.30 14.36 -20.19
C PRO A 439 17.80 12.95 -19.82
N ALA A 440 17.82 12.03 -20.79
CA ALA A 440 17.54 10.63 -20.50
C ALA A 440 18.59 10.06 -19.55
N GLY A 441 18.15 9.34 -18.51
CA GLY A 441 19.03 8.75 -17.50
C GLY A 441 19.54 9.70 -16.41
N ASP A 442 19.03 10.94 -16.35
CA ASP A 442 19.35 11.88 -15.26
C ASP A 442 18.83 11.34 -13.91
N LEU A 443 19.71 11.26 -12.91
CA LEU A 443 19.40 10.81 -11.55
C LEU A 443 19.09 11.95 -10.58
N GLY A 444 19.16 13.20 -11.04
CA GLY A 444 19.00 14.37 -10.18
C GLY A 444 20.18 14.61 -9.23
N PRO A 445 20.15 15.73 -8.48
CA PRO A 445 21.16 16.07 -7.49
C PRO A 445 20.99 15.24 -6.22
N LEU A 446 22.08 15.06 -5.46
CA LEU A 446 22.03 14.48 -4.12
C LEU A 446 22.10 15.60 -3.06
N HIS A 447 20.94 16.02 -2.55
CA HIS A 447 20.84 17.10 -1.58
C HIS A 447 20.87 16.55 -0.14
N PRO A 448 21.83 16.96 0.72
CA PRO A 448 22.01 16.35 2.04
C PRO A 448 20.83 16.51 2.99
N PHE A 449 20.23 17.71 3.05
CA PHE A 449 19.04 17.95 3.89
C PHE A 449 17.86 17.04 3.51
N THR A 450 17.52 16.99 2.21
CA THR A 450 16.45 16.12 1.68
C THR A 450 16.72 14.65 1.98
N ALA A 451 17.97 14.20 1.81
CA ALA A 451 18.36 12.83 2.16
C ALA A 451 18.15 12.56 3.65
N GLY A 452 18.53 13.48 4.54
CA GLY A 452 18.32 13.35 5.98
C GLY A 452 16.84 13.23 6.36
N VAL A 453 15.95 14.04 5.79
CA VAL A 453 14.50 13.97 6.04
C VAL A 453 13.92 12.64 5.54
N TYR A 454 14.25 12.25 4.30
CA TYR A 454 13.71 11.04 3.68
C TYR A 454 14.17 9.76 4.40
N VAL A 455 15.46 9.67 4.74
CA VAL A 455 16.01 8.53 5.47
C VAL A 455 15.49 8.48 6.92
N ALA A 456 15.25 9.63 7.55
CA ALA A 456 14.60 9.67 8.87
C ALA A 456 13.18 9.11 8.85
N LEU A 457 12.38 9.47 7.84
CA LEU A 457 11.05 8.90 7.66
C LEU A 457 11.11 7.38 7.45
N MET A 458 12.02 6.92 6.58
CA MET A 458 12.19 5.49 6.29
C MET A 458 12.55 4.71 7.56
N MET A 459 13.50 5.21 8.35
CA MET A 459 13.91 4.59 9.62
C MET A 459 12.84 4.66 10.71
N ALA A 460 12.06 5.76 10.76
CA ALA A 460 10.92 5.86 11.66
C ALA A 460 9.84 4.82 11.32
N GLN A 461 9.58 4.59 10.04
CA GLN A 461 8.62 3.57 9.58
C GLN A 461 9.09 2.15 9.95
N ILE A 462 10.37 1.86 9.70
CA ILE A 462 11.01 0.59 10.07
C ILE A 462 10.84 0.32 11.56
N GLU A 463 11.10 1.31 12.42
CA GLU A 463 11.01 1.15 13.86
C GLU A 463 9.56 0.92 14.34
N ILE A 464 8.57 1.63 13.76
CA ILE A 464 7.15 1.39 14.07
C ILE A 464 6.76 -0.05 13.74
N LEU A 465 7.04 -0.54 12.53
CA LEU A 465 6.70 -1.91 12.15
C LEU A 465 7.46 -2.95 12.98
N ARG A 466 8.73 -2.70 13.30
CA ARG A 466 9.52 -3.54 14.22
C ARG A 466 8.87 -3.64 15.59
N LYS A 467 8.48 -2.51 16.18
CA LYS A 467 7.82 -2.47 17.50
C LYS A 467 6.40 -3.05 17.49
N LYS A 468 5.74 -3.03 16.33
CA LYS A 468 4.43 -3.66 16.12
C LYS A 468 4.51 -5.15 15.72
N GLY A 469 5.71 -5.72 15.64
CA GLY A 469 5.93 -7.17 15.57
C GLY A 469 5.92 -7.75 14.16
N HIS A 470 6.19 -6.95 13.13
CA HIS A 470 6.33 -7.42 11.75
C HIS A 470 7.68 -8.12 11.53
N SER A 471 7.72 -9.03 10.54
CA SER A 471 8.96 -9.70 10.10
C SER A 471 9.87 -8.71 9.36
N TYR A 472 11.17 -8.98 9.29
CA TYR A 472 12.10 -8.12 8.56
C TYR A 472 11.82 -8.14 7.06
N SER A 473 11.43 -9.28 6.48
CA SER A 473 11.05 -9.32 5.06
C SER A 473 9.87 -8.38 4.78
N GLU A 474 8.85 -8.37 5.65
CA GLU A 474 7.71 -7.47 5.51
C GLU A 474 8.11 -6.01 5.71
N ILE A 475 8.86 -5.71 6.78
CA ILE A 475 9.36 -4.34 7.07
C ILE A 475 10.16 -3.78 5.90
N ILE A 476 11.12 -4.55 5.38
CA ILE A 476 12.03 -4.10 4.32
C ILE A 476 11.29 -3.91 3.00
N ASN A 477 10.38 -4.81 2.64
CA ASN A 477 9.59 -4.63 1.42
C ASN A 477 8.66 -3.40 1.51
N GLU A 478 7.95 -3.24 2.64
CA GLU A 478 6.96 -2.17 2.86
C GLU A 478 7.57 -0.79 3.15
N SER A 479 8.86 -0.72 3.49
CA SER A 479 9.52 0.54 3.87
C SER A 479 10.68 0.94 2.97
N VAL A 480 11.25 -0.01 2.22
CA VAL A 480 12.48 0.22 1.46
C VAL A 480 12.29 -0.23 0.01
N ILE A 481 12.17 -1.53 -0.23
CA ILE A 481 12.24 -2.11 -1.59
C ILE A 481 11.11 -1.61 -2.46
N GLU A 482 9.86 -1.67 -2.00
CA GLU A 482 8.72 -1.22 -2.80
C GLU A 482 8.84 0.26 -3.17
N SER A 483 9.27 1.09 -2.22
CA SER A 483 9.50 2.51 -2.47
C SER A 483 10.52 2.74 -3.60
N VAL A 484 11.71 2.15 -3.51
CA VAL A 484 12.83 2.47 -4.41
C VAL A 484 12.83 1.68 -5.71
N ASP A 485 12.29 0.46 -5.72
CA ASP A 485 12.33 -0.44 -6.88
C ASP A 485 10.99 -0.52 -7.64
N SER A 486 9.86 -0.10 -7.03
CA SER A 486 8.55 -0.10 -7.69
C SER A 486 7.96 1.31 -7.85
N LEU A 487 7.83 2.08 -6.77
CA LEU A 487 6.98 3.28 -6.76
C LEU A 487 7.70 4.55 -7.22
N ASN A 488 8.85 4.88 -6.61
CA ASN A 488 9.62 6.09 -6.91
C ASN A 488 9.97 6.23 -8.41
N PRO A 489 10.29 5.17 -9.17
CA PRO A 489 10.48 5.26 -10.62
C PRO A 489 9.30 5.89 -11.38
N PHE A 490 8.05 5.69 -10.93
CA PHE A 490 6.89 6.32 -11.56
C PHE A 490 6.79 7.81 -11.22
N MET A 491 7.11 8.20 -9.99
CA MET A 491 7.17 9.62 -9.62
C MET A 491 8.32 10.32 -10.35
N HIS A 492 9.46 9.66 -10.53
CA HIS A 492 10.56 10.16 -11.35
C HIS A 492 10.14 10.35 -12.80
N ALA A 493 9.39 9.40 -13.36
CA ALA A 493 8.95 9.47 -14.75
C ALA A 493 7.99 10.64 -15.01
N ARG A 494 6.96 10.82 -14.16
CA ARG A 494 5.85 11.75 -14.46
C ARG A 494 5.22 12.47 -13.25
N GLY A 495 5.91 12.52 -12.11
CA GLY A 495 5.44 13.20 -10.90
C GLY A 495 4.45 12.37 -10.08
N VAL A 496 4.01 12.93 -8.95
CA VAL A 496 3.33 12.17 -7.87
C VAL A 496 2.07 11.45 -8.32
N SER A 497 1.25 12.07 -9.17
CA SER A 497 0.02 11.45 -9.68
C SER A 497 0.30 10.16 -10.44
N PHE A 498 1.40 10.10 -11.21
CA PHE A 498 1.76 8.90 -11.95
C PHE A 498 2.19 7.74 -11.05
N MET A 499 2.67 8.03 -9.84
CA MET A 499 2.94 7.02 -8.81
C MET A 499 1.67 6.66 -8.03
N VAL A 500 1.02 7.66 -7.42
CA VAL A 500 -0.13 7.48 -6.53
C VAL A 500 -1.33 6.92 -7.28
N ASP A 501 -1.73 7.51 -8.41
CA ASP A 501 -2.97 7.16 -9.09
C ASP A 501 -2.89 5.85 -9.88
N ASN A 502 -1.69 5.29 -10.09
CA ASN A 502 -1.50 3.92 -10.59
C ASN A 502 -1.73 2.83 -9.52
N CYS A 503 -1.70 3.19 -8.23
CA CYS A 503 -1.91 2.28 -7.11
C CYS A 503 -3.41 1.95 -6.89
N SER A 504 -3.72 1.21 -5.83
CA SER A 504 -5.09 0.80 -5.47
C SER A 504 -5.97 2.01 -5.10
N THR A 505 -7.29 1.81 -4.98
CA THR A 505 -8.17 2.89 -4.50
C THR A 505 -7.88 3.24 -3.04
N THR A 506 -7.56 2.24 -2.23
CA THR A 506 -7.18 2.36 -0.81
C THR A 506 -5.90 3.19 -0.68
N ALA A 507 -4.87 2.89 -1.49
CA ALA A 507 -3.62 3.63 -1.58
C ALA A 507 -3.85 5.10 -1.93
N ARG A 508 -4.66 5.35 -2.96
CA ARG A 508 -4.95 6.70 -3.46
C ARG A 508 -5.69 7.55 -2.42
N LEU A 509 -6.62 6.96 -1.69
CA LEU A 509 -7.33 7.60 -0.59
C LEU A 509 -6.39 7.84 0.61
N GLY A 510 -5.58 6.85 0.95
CA GLY A 510 -4.59 6.91 2.03
C GLY A 510 -3.59 8.03 1.81
N SER A 511 -2.92 8.05 0.65
CA SER A 511 -2.00 9.11 0.26
C SER A 511 -2.62 10.51 0.38
N ARG A 512 -3.84 10.70 -0.14
CA ARG A 512 -4.57 11.98 -0.07
C ARG A 512 -4.96 12.39 1.35
N LYS A 513 -5.26 11.44 2.23
CA LYS A 513 -5.61 11.70 3.64
C LYS A 513 -4.36 12.05 4.46
N TRP A 514 -3.25 11.35 4.23
CA TRP A 514 -2.10 11.37 5.13
C TRP A 514 -0.93 12.23 4.66
N ALA A 515 -0.75 12.47 3.35
CA ALA A 515 0.29 13.37 2.85
C ALA A 515 0.26 14.78 3.49
N PRO A 516 -0.91 15.44 3.66
CA PRO A 516 -0.98 16.73 4.33
C PRO A 516 -0.50 16.67 5.79
N ARG A 517 -0.66 15.53 6.48
CA ARG A 517 -0.24 15.38 7.88
C ARG A 517 1.29 15.42 8.01
N PHE A 518 1.99 14.75 7.10
CA PHE A 518 3.45 14.77 7.03
C PHE A 518 4.00 16.14 6.64
N ASP A 519 3.38 16.80 5.66
CA ASP A 519 3.75 18.19 5.30
C ASP A 519 3.64 19.12 6.51
N TYR A 520 2.50 19.08 7.20
CA TYR A 520 2.23 19.95 8.34
C TYR A 520 3.16 19.66 9.50
N ILE A 521 3.37 18.39 9.87
CA ILE A 521 4.19 18.08 11.05
C ILE A 521 5.67 18.43 10.84
N LEU A 522 6.19 18.22 9.62
CA LEU A 522 7.55 18.65 9.27
C LEU A 522 7.66 20.16 9.35
N THR A 523 6.71 20.87 8.76
CA THR A 523 6.70 22.34 8.75
C THR A 523 6.58 22.93 10.16
N GLN A 524 5.75 22.34 11.02
CA GLN A 524 5.46 22.84 12.36
C GLN A 524 6.52 22.47 13.40
N GLN A 525 7.17 21.31 13.25
CA GLN A 525 8.08 20.79 14.26
C GLN A 525 9.50 20.64 13.73
N ALA A 526 9.71 19.81 12.70
CA ALA A 526 11.05 19.47 12.22
C ALA A 526 11.80 20.70 11.69
N LEU A 527 11.18 21.45 10.79
CA LEU A 527 11.77 22.66 10.19
C LEU A 527 11.98 23.75 11.24
N VAL A 528 11.04 23.91 12.19
CA VAL A 528 11.18 24.85 13.31
C VAL A 528 12.36 24.47 14.21
N ALA A 529 12.57 23.18 14.49
CA ALA A 529 13.73 22.72 15.27
C ALA A 529 15.05 23.01 14.52
N VAL A 530 15.06 22.82 13.20
CA VAL A 530 16.22 23.17 12.34
C VAL A 530 16.49 24.67 12.38
N ASP A 531 15.47 25.51 12.27
CA ASP A 531 15.59 26.98 12.24
C ASP A 531 15.97 27.57 13.61
N ASN A 532 15.63 26.88 14.70
CA ASN A 532 16.06 27.21 16.06
C ASN A 532 17.43 26.61 16.44
N ASP A 533 18.16 26.03 15.48
CA ASP A 533 19.45 25.38 15.69
C ASP A 533 19.43 24.37 16.85
N ALA A 534 18.37 23.56 16.92
CA ALA A 534 18.27 22.49 17.89
C ALA A 534 19.49 21.56 17.79
N PRO A 535 20.05 21.11 18.94
CA PRO A 535 21.22 20.26 18.94
C PRO A 535 20.92 18.92 18.26
N ILE A 536 21.89 18.40 17.50
CA ILE A 536 21.81 17.08 16.89
C ILE A 536 21.74 16.02 18.00
N ASN A 537 20.75 15.13 17.90
CA ASN A 537 20.60 14.01 18.82
C ASN A 537 21.61 12.91 18.46
N GLY A 538 22.74 12.88 19.18
CA GLY A 538 23.83 11.94 18.96
C GLY A 538 23.43 10.46 19.11
N ASP A 539 22.51 10.15 20.04
CA ASP A 539 22.03 8.77 20.22
C ASP A 539 21.24 8.31 19.00
N LEU A 540 20.42 9.19 18.45
CA LEU A 540 19.59 8.89 17.28
C LEU A 540 20.44 8.70 16.01
N ILE A 541 21.52 9.47 15.85
CA ILE A 541 22.50 9.24 14.78
C ILE A 541 23.27 7.93 15.02
N SER A 542 23.73 7.67 16.25
CA SER A 542 24.44 6.43 16.57
C SER A 542 23.57 5.18 16.34
N ASN A 543 22.30 5.25 16.73
CA ASN A 543 21.31 4.21 16.49
C ASN A 543 21.07 4.01 14.99
N PHE A 544 20.94 5.09 14.21
CA PHE A 544 20.86 4.98 12.75
C PHE A 544 22.06 4.24 12.19
N LEU A 545 23.29 4.61 12.57
CA LEU A 545 24.51 4.03 12.00
C LEU A 545 24.72 2.56 12.38
N SER A 546 24.20 2.14 13.52
CA SER A 546 24.35 0.79 14.05
C SER A 546 23.10 -0.09 13.90
N ASP A 547 22.03 0.43 13.28
CA ASP A 547 20.77 -0.29 13.18
C ASP A 547 20.95 -1.60 12.38
N PRO A 548 20.53 -2.76 12.91
CA PRO A 548 20.72 -4.05 12.25
C PRO A 548 19.94 -4.19 10.94
N VAL A 549 18.98 -3.31 10.65
CA VAL A 549 18.23 -3.32 9.39
C VAL A 549 19.12 -3.13 8.18
N HIS A 550 20.27 -2.43 8.30
CA HIS A 550 21.17 -2.22 7.16
C HIS A 550 21.71 -3.55 6.63
N GLY A 551 22.20 -4.42 7.53
CA GLY A 551 22.66 -5.77 7.15
C GLY A 551 21.51 -6.66 6.63
N ALA A 552 20.30 -6.50 7.18
CA ALA A 552 19.13 -7.22 6.67
C ALA A 552 18.73 -6.77 5.24
N ILE A 553 18.82 -5.46 4.95
CA ILE A 553 18.58 -4.91 3.61
C ILE A 553 19.60 -5.47 2.62
N GLU A 554 20.88 -5.58 3.01
CA GLU A 554 21.92 -6.19 2.15
C GLU A 554 21.59 -7.64 1.78
N VAL A 555 21.08 -8.44 2.72
CA VAL A 555 20.62 -9.82 2.44
C VAL A 555 19.43 -9.81 1.48
N CYS A 556 18.41 -8.97 1.72
CA CYS A 556 17.26 -8.86 0.82
C CYS A 556 17.64 -8.35 -0.58
N ALA A 557 18.62 -7.44 -0.67
CA ALA A 557 19.10 -6.90 -1.95
C ALA A 557 19.77 -7.97 -2.82
N GLN A 558 20.26 -9.08 -2.26
CA GLN A 558 20.76 -10.22 -3.03
C GLN A 558 19.63 -11.06 -3.66
N LEU A 559 18.38 -10.83 -3.26
CA LEU A 559 17.18 -11.53 -3.78
C LEU A 559 16.45 -10.72 -4.85
N ARG A 560 16.84 -9.46 -5.08
CA ARG A 560 16.17 -8.58 -6.05
C ARG A 560 16.40 -9.07 -7.49
N PRO A 561 15.51 -8.73 -8.45
CA PRO A 561 15.78 -8.93 -9.86
C PRO A 561 17.09 -8.27 -10.28
N THR A 562 17.80 -8.86 -11.24
CA THR A 562 19.00 -8.24 -11.83
C THR A 562 18.69 -7.06 -12.75
N VAL A 563 17.41 -6.83 -13.05
CA VAL A 563 16.92 -5.76 -13.92
C VAL A 563 16.16 -4.71 -13.10
N ASP A 564 16.51 -3.45 -13.32
CA ASP A 564 15.73 -2.33 -12.80
C ASP A 564 14.48 -2.12 -13.66
N ILE A 565 13.40 -1.63 -13.05
CA ILE A 565 12.17 -1.32 -13.78
C ILE A 565 12.41 -0.19 -14.78
N SER A 566 11.95 -0.39 -16.02
CA SER A 566 11.94 0.64 -17.04
C SER A 566 10.54 1.25 -17.14
N VAL A 567 10.39 2.51 -16.71
CA VAL A 567 9.12 3.26 -16.74
C VAL A 567 9.25 4.47 -17.66
N PRO A 568 8.90 4.33 -18.96
CA PRO A 568 8.93 5.47 -19.87
C PRO A 568 7.71 6.40 -19.63
N PRO A 569 7.79 7.69 -19.97
CA PRO A 569 6.67 8.63 -19.79
C PRO A 569 5.39 8.24 -20.55
N ASP A 570 5.54 7.59 -21.71
CA ASP A 570 4.47 7.08 -22.57
C ASP A 570 4.06 5.63 -22.27
N ALA A 571 4.37 5.13 -21.05
CA ALA A 571 4.06 3.77 -20.64
C ALA A 571 2.61 3.36 -20.96
N ASP A 572 2.46 2.27 -21.68
CA ASP A 572 1.19 1.65 -22.09
C ASP A 572 0.65 0.65 -21.06
N PHE A 573 1.51 0.14 -20.19
CA PHE A 573 1.19 -0.83 -19.14
C PHE A 573 0.60 -0.21 -17.86
N VAL A 574 0.43 1.11 -17.81
CA VAL A 574 -0.23 1.83 -16.70
C VAL A 574 -1.76 1.80 -16.83
N ARG A 575 -2.45 2.31 -15.81
CA ARG A 575 -3.92 2.46 -15.86
C ARG A 575 -4.35 3.22 -17.12
N PRO A 576 -5.41 2.77 -17.82
CA PRO A 576 -5.84 3.40 -19.08
C PRO A 576 -6.01 4.91 -19.00
N GLU A 577 -6.58 5.42 -17.89
CA GLU A 577 -6.80 6.85 -17.66
C GLU A 577 -5.52 7.68 -17.45
N LEU A 578 -4.35 7.04 -17.30
CA LEU A 578 -3.05 7.69 -17.10
C LEU A 578 -2.10 7.57 -18.31
N ARG A 579 -2.46 6.80 -19.34
CA ARG A 579 -1.71 6.68 -20.59
C ARG A 579 -1.73 8.03 -21.34
N GLN A 580 -0.60 8.44 -21.89
CA GLN A 580 -0.53 9.60 -22.79
C GLN A 580 -0.43 9.07 -24.23
N GLY A 581 -1.28 9.56 -25.15
CA GLY A 581 -1.28 9.14 -26.57
C GLY A 581 -2.54 8.42 -27.07
N SER A 582 -3.58 8.27 -26.24
CA SER A 582 -4.89 7.74 -26.63
C SER A 582 -5.90 8.89 -26.86
N ASN A 583 -5.66 9.71 -27.89
CA ASN A 583 -6.66 10.59 -28.48
C ASN A 583 -6.71 10.36 -29.98
#